data_AF-A0A0U1KKM3-F1
#
_entry.id   AF-A0A0U1KKM3-F1
#
_cell.length_a   1.000
_cell.length_b   1.000
_cell.length_c   1.000
_cell.angle_alpha   90.00
_cell.angle_beta   90.00
_cell.angle_gamma   90.00
#
_symmetry.space_group_name_H-M   'P 1'
#
loop_
_entity.id
_entity.type
_entity.pdbx_description
1 polymer ?
#
loop_
_entity_poly.entity_id
_entity_poly.type
_entity_poly.pdbx_seq_one_letter_code
_entity_poly.pdbx_strand_id
1 'polypeptide(L)' 'MNWLKQLFPSKKCYICGQKATKPQTYVTDQGESVRVCYKCVPYAERRALRKP' A
#
# COMPACT_ATOMS: atom_id res chain seq x y z
N MET A 1 -26.68 -3.23 14.64
CA MET A 1 -25.79 -2.05 14.50
C MET A 1 -24.49 -2.46 13.85
N ASN A 2 -24.21 -2.12 12.58
CA ASN A 2 -22.90 -2.37 11.94
C ASN A 2 -22.52 -1.26 10.94
N TRP A 3 -22.87 -0.02 11.24
CA TRP A 3 -22.69 1.14 10.34
C TRP A 3 -21.43 1.97 10.64
N LEU A 4 -20.46 1.40 11.37
CA LEU A 4 -19.26 2.11 11.84
C LEU A 4 -17.93 1.61 11.24
N LYS A 5 -17.93 0.62 10.34
CA LYS A 5 -16.68 0.10 9.75
C LYS A 5 -16.13 0.94 8.57
N GLN A 6 -16.76 2.07 8.26
CA GLN A 6 -16.55 2.80 7.01
C GLN A 6 -15.87 4.18 7.17
N LEU A 7 -15.28 4.47 8.34
CA LEU A 7 -14.75 5.81 8.64
C LEU A 7 -13.23 5.90 8.81
N PHE A 8 -12.48 4.80 8.68
CA PHE A 8 -11.03 4.87 8.64
C PHE A 8 -10.56 4.43 7.26
N PRO A 9 -10.02 5.35 6.41
CA PRO A 9 -9.22 4.97 5.25
C PRO A 9 -7.95 4.32 5.78
N SER A 10 -8.10 3.06 6.17
CA SER A 10 -7.02 2.19 6.59
C SER A 10 -6.00 2.29 5.48
N LYS A 11 -4.79 2.79 5.77
CA LYS A 11 -3.68 2.87 4.82
C LYS A 11 -3.40 1.43 4.37
N LYS A 12 -4.09 0.98 3.33
CA LYS A 12 -4.04 -0.38 2.81
C LYS A 12 -2.82 -0.50 1.93
N CYS A 13 -2.24 -1.70 1.91
CA CYS A 13 -1.17 -2.01 1.00
C CYS A 13 -1.74 -2.08 -0.43
N TYR A 14 -1.10 -1.40 -1.37
CA TYR A 14 -1.46 -1.44 -2.79
C TYR A 14 -1.37 -2.86 -3.38
N ILE A 15 -0.46 -3.70 -2.87
CA ILE A 15 -0.23 -5.06 -3.37
C ILE A 15 -1.20 -6.06 -2.76
N CYS A 16 -1.31 -6.13 -1.43
CA CYS A 16 -2.10 -7.15 -0.76
C CYS A 16 -3.48 -6.69 -0.27
N GLY A 17 -3.81 -5.40 -0.37
CA GLY A 17 -5.10 -4.84 0.07
C GLY A 17 -5.34 -4.86 1.59
N GLN A 18 -4.46 -5.49 2.37
CA GLN A 18 -4.54 -5.56 3.83
C GLN A 18 -4.02 -4.26 4.48
N LYS A 19 -4.26 -4.10 5.79
CA LYS A 19 -3.70 -3.00 6.59
C LYS A 19 -2.18 -3.01 6.45
N ALA A 20 -1.60 -1.91 5.98
CA ALA A 20 -0.16 -1.86 5.76
C ALA A 20 0.57 -1.71 7.10
N THR A 21 1.18 -2.80 7.57
CA THR A 21 2.10 -2.81 8.71
C THR A 21 3.48 -2.33 8.26
N LYS A 22 3.96 -1.23 8.84
CA LYS A 22 5.19 -0.51 8.41
C LYS A 22 5.18 -0.21 6.89
N PRO A 23 4.25 0.64 6.40
CA PRO A 23 4.16 0.96 4.99
C PRO A 23 5.38 1.75 4.53
N GLN A 24 5.94 1.35 3.39
CA GLN A 24 6.85 2.17 2.59
C GLN A 24 6.07 2.81 1.43
N THR A 25 6.47 4.02 1.05
CA THR A 25 5.91 4.71 -0.11
C THR A 25 6.69 4.30 -1.35
N TYR A 26 5.97 4.00 -2.42
CA TYR A 26 6.50 3.72 -3.75
C TYR A 26 5.75 4.57 -4.76
N VAL A 27 6.34 4.78 -5.93
CA VAL A 27 5.77 5.47 -7.06
C VAL A 27 5.53 4.44 -8.15
N THR A 28 4.28 4.37 -8.62
CA THR A 28 3.91 3.52 -9.76
C THR A 28 4.44 4.12 -11.06
N ASP A 29 4.41 3.34 -12.14
CA ASP A 29 4.80 3.83 -13.47
C ASP A 29 3.95 5.04 -13.93
N GLN A 30 2.72 5.14 -13.42
CA GLN A 30 1.79 6.25 -13.67
C GLN A 30 2.09 7.50 -12.84
N GLY A 31 3.15 7.48 -12.02
CA GLY A 31 3.52 8.60 -11.14
C GLY A 31 2.71 8.67 -9.84
N GLU A 32 1.91 7.65 -9.52
CA GLU A 32 1.08 7.65 -8.31
C GLU A 32 1.85 7.14 -7.10
N SER A 33 1.77 7.88 -5.98
CA SER A 33 2.37 7.48 -4.72
C SER A 33 1.51 6.43 -3.99
N VAL A 34 1.95 5.19 -4.01
CA VAL A 34 1.27 4.04 -3.38
C VAL A 34 1.99 3.59 -2.10
N ARG A 35 1.23 3.07 -1.14
CA ARG A 35 1.78 2.51 0.11
C ARG A 35 1.87 1.00 0.03
N VAL A 36 3.04 0.46 0.32
CA VAL A 36 3.32 -0.97 0.28
C VAL A 36 3.76 -1.43 1.67
N CYS A 37 3.15 -2.49 2.22
CA CYS A 37 3.57 -3.04 3.50
C CYS A 37 4.93 -3.74 3.39
N TYR A 38 5.68 -3.83 4.50
CA TYR A 38 7.00 -4.45 4.51
C TYR A 38 7.06 -5.84 3.84
N LYS A 39 6.04 -6.68 4.03
CA LYS A 39 5.97 -8.01 3.40
C LYS A 39 5.85 -7.95 1.87
N CYS A 40 5.26 -6.90 1.33
CA CYS A 40 5.03 -6.71 -0.09
C CYS A 40 6.12 -5.87 -0.77
N VAL A 41 7.08 -5.30 -0.02
CA VAL A 41 8.26 -4.62 -0.56
C VAL A 41 9.03 -5.46 -1.60
N PRO A 42 9.40 -6.73 -1.34
CA PRO A 42 10.11 -7.52 -2.35
C PRO A 42 9.27 -7.82 -3.59
N TYR A 43 7.94 -7.71 -3.51
CA TYR A 43 7.07 -7.81 -4.67
C TYR A 43 6.97 -6.48 -5.42
N ALA A 44 6.96 -5.35 -4.69
CA ALA A 44 7.03 -4.01 -5.27
C ALA A 44 8.32 -3.80 -6.06
N GLU A 45 9.46 -4.19 -5.50
CA GLU A 45 10.77 -4.08 -6.14
C GLU A 45 10.84 -4.94 -7.41
N ARG A 46 10.27 -6.16 -7.38
CA ARG A 46 10.13 -7.01 -8.57
C ARG A 46 9.24 -6.41 -9.67
N ARG A 47 8.23 -5.63 -9.28
CA ARG A 47 7.38 -4.87 -10.21
C ARG A 47 8.03 -3.56 -10.69
N ALA A 48 9.29 -3.32 -10.33
CA ALA A 48 10.01 -2.08 -10.64
C ALA A 48 9.27 -0.81 -10.15
N LEU A 49 8.51 -0.92 -9.05
CA LEU A 49 7.95 0.26 -8.41
C LEU A 49 9.09 1.13 -7.91
N ARG A 50 9.08 2.41 -8.28
CA ARG A 50 10.17 3.34 -7.94
C ARG A 50 10.03 3.74 -6.48
N LYS A 51 11.14 3.85 -5.76
CA LYS A 51 11.12 4.54 -4.47
C LYS A 51 11.07 6.05 -4.79
N PRO A 52 10.22 6.84 -4.10
CA PRO A 52 10.18 8.28 -4.29
C PRO A 52 11.53 8.94 -3.96
#